data_AF-A0A7U6LAG1-F1
#
_entry.id   AF-A0A7U6LAG1-F1
#
_cell.length_a   1.000
_cell.length_b   1.000
_cell.length_c   1.000
_cell.angle_alpha   90.00
_cell.angle_beta   90.00
_cell.angle_gamma   90.00
#
_symmetry.space_group_name_H-M   'P 1'
#
loop_
_entity.id
_entity.type
_entity.pdbx_description
1 polymer ?
#
loop_
_entity_poly.entity_id
_entity_poly.type
_entity_poly.pdbx_seq_one_letter_code
_entity_poly.pdbx_strand_id
1 'polypeptide(L)'
;MENVPKKQKQAAKEYFNKIHEVMGKNFLGEIDNLKIFVNEISFSEKNKAKVKIVSKFKDIDNIDTDKIIDEAIEKANISYKELENIEKINKIKFDKFYKYLDEEIKEKLNNFDYDENYSEIEVKKINGKWKLEHDFNTFMNEMTSGFNDIDN
;
A
#
# COMPACT_ATOMS: atom_id res chain seq x y z
N MET A 1 -30.24 -14.14 -10.01
CA MET A 1 -28.85 -14.61 -9.83
C MET A 1 -28.81 -16.09 -10.18
N GLU A 2 -28.04 -16.47 -11.19
CA GLU A 2 -27.82 -17.88 -11.49
C GLU A 2 -27.08 -18.56 -10.33
N ASN A 3 -27.43 -19.82 -10.05
CA ASN A 3 -26.75 -20.62 -9.03
C ASN A 3 -25.37 -21.04 -9.55
N VAL A 4 -24.37 -20.18 -9.40
CA VAL A 4 -22.96 -20.54 -9.65
C VAL A 4 -22.58 -21.75 -8.77
N PRO A 5 -22.01 -22.83 -9.35
CA PRO A 5 -21.64 -24.02 -8.61
C PRO A 5 -20.74 -23.74 -7.40
N LYS A 6 -20.95 -24.47 -6.29
CA LYS A 6 -20.14 -24.32 -5.06
C LYS A 6 -18.64 -24.42 -5.31
N LYS A 7 -18.23 -25.34 -6.18
CA LYS A 7 -16.81 -25.56 -6.53
C LYS A 7 -16.19 -24.36 -7.24
N GLN A 8 -16.92 -23.73 -8.16
CA GLN A 8 -16.48 -22.54 -8.87
C GLN A 8 -16.36 -21.35 -7.92
N LYS A 9 -17.33 -21.18 -7.00
CA LYS A 9 -17.25 -20.14 -5.94
C LYS A 9 -16.03 -20.32 -5.04
N GLN A 10 -15.74 -21.54 -4.64
CA GLN A 10 -14.57 -21.83 -3.79
C GLN A 10 -13.26 -21.53 -4.53
N ALA A 11 -13.13 -21.99 -5.79
CA ALA A 11 -11.94 -21.75 -6.59
C ALA A 11 -11.72 -20.24 -6.84
N ALA A 12 -12.79 -19.49 -7.14
CA ALA A 12 -12.71 -18.03 -7.27
C ALA A 12 -12.27 -17.36 -5.95
N LYS A 13 -12.83 -17.78 -4.81
CA LYS A 13 -12.43 -17.26 -3.50
C LYS A 13 -10.94 -17.49 -3.22
N GLU A 14 -10.46 -18.71 -3.43
CA GLU A 14 -9.04 -19.05 -3.26
C GLU A 14 -8.16 -18.22 -4.20
N TYR A 15 -8.60 -18.04 -5.44
CA TYR A 15 -7.89 -17.23 -6.44
C TYR A 15 -7.71 -15.78 -6.00
N PHE A 16 -8.81 -15.09 -5.67
CA PHE A 16 -8.78 -13.68 -5.26
C PHE A 16 -8.08 -13.49 -3.92
N ASN A 17 -8.27 -14.40 -2.96
CA ASN A 17 -7.56 -14.33 -1.68
C ASN A 17 -6.04 -14.30 -1.87
N LYS A 18 -5.53 -15.10 -2.81
CA LYS A 18 -4.09 -15.17 -3.06
C LYS A 18 -3.57 -13.96 -3.84
N ILE A 19 -4.37 -13.36 -4.73
CA ILE A 19 -4.08 -12.04 -5.31
C ILE A 19 -3.93 -11.00 -4.20
N HIS A 20 -4.92 -10.92 -3.30
CA HIS A 20 -4.88 -9.99 -2.17
C HIS A 20 -3.67 -10.22 -1.26
N GLU A 21 -3.29 -11.47 -1.00
CA GLU A 21 -2.09 -11.79 -0.21
C GLU A 21 -0.81 -11.27 -0.87
N VAL A 22 -0.63 -11.52 -2.17
CA VAL A 22 0.55 -11.09 -2.93
C VAL A 22 0.61 -9.56 -3.03
N MET A 23 -0.51 -8.91 -3.38
CA MET A 23 -0.60 -7.46 -3.45
C MET A 23 -0.37 -6.80 -2.09
N GLY A 24 -1.12 -7.24 -1.07
CA GLY A 24 -1.03 -6.69 0.28
C GLY A 24 0.38 -6.79 0.84
N LYS A 25 1.06 -7.94 0.66
CA LYS A 25 2.45 -8.10 1.10
C LYS A 25 3.40 -7.07 0.45
N ASN A 26 3.26 -6.83 -0.85
CA ASN A 26 4.15 -5.91 -1.56
C ASN A 26 3.84 -4.44 -1.22
N PHE A 27 2.58 -4.03 -1.23
CA PHE A 27 2.18 -2.66 -0.91
C PHE A 27 2.43 -2.30 0.55
N LEU A 28 2.12 -3.19 1.50
CA LEU A 28 2.44 -2.99 2.91
C LEU A 28 3.96 -2.93 3.13
N GLY A 29 4.75 -3.65 2.32
CA GLY A 29 6.21 -3.56 2.36
C GLY A 29 6.75 -2.17 2.02
N GLU A 30 6.02 -1.35 1.25
CA GLU A 30 6.43 0.04 1.01
C GLU A 30 6.18 0.95 2.23
N ILE A 31 5.27 0.58 3.14
CA ILE A 31 5.12 1.26 4.43
C ILE A 31 6.38 1.08 5.28
N ASP A 32 7.01 -0.11 5.25
CA ASP A 32 8.28 -0.35 5.94
C ASP A 32 9.42 0.54 5.38
N ASN A 33 9.26 1.06 4.16
CA ASN A 33 10.21 1.98 3.53
C ASN A 33 9.94 3.47 3.84
N LEU A 34 8.87 3.81 4.57
CA LEU A 34 8.58 5.17 5.01
C LEU A 34 9.70 5.67 5.93
N LYS A 35 10.33 6.78 5.56
CA LYS A 35 11.36 7.46 6.38
C LYS A 35 10.83 8.77 6.91
N ILE A 36 10.81 8.94 8.22
CA ILE A 36 10.41 10.17 8.89
C ILE A 36 11.63 10.77 9.60
N PHE A 37 11.94 12.03 9.36
CA PHE A 37 13.05 12.72 10.00
C PHE A 37 12.71 14.16 10.35
N VAL A 38 13.36 14.67 11.40
CA VAL A 38 13.26 16.07 11.80
C VAL A 38 14.16 16.91 10.92
N ASN A 39 13.58 17.86 10.20
CA ASN A 39 14.29 18.78 9.33
C ASN A 39 14.71 20.06 10.07
N GLU A 40 13.79 20.62 10.88
CA GLU A 40 14.03 21.87 11.59
C GLU A 40 13.29 21.88 12.92
N ILE A 41 13.85 22.55 13.93
CA ILE A 41 13.18 22.85 15.19
C ILE A 41 13.28 24.35 15.43
N SER A 42 12.15 25.00 15.65
CA SER A 42 12.09 26.40 16.05
C SER A 42 11.39 26.53 17.41
N PHE A 43 11.97 27.32 18.31
CA PHE A 43 11.41 27.54 19.65
C PHE A 43 10.61 28.83 19.65
N SER A 44 9.30 28.72 19.85
CA SER A 44 8.44 29.88 20.06
C SER A 44 8.51 30.38 21.51
N GLU A 45 8.74 29.48 22.46
CA GLU A 45 8.92 29.78 23.88
C GLU A 45 9.86 28.77 24.55
N LYS A 46 10.29 29.04 25.80
CA LYS A 46 11.17 28.14 26.58
C LYS A 46 10.66 26.69 26.65
N ASN A 47 9.34 26.51 26.63
CA ASN A 47 8.67 25.21 26.79
C ASN A 47 7.78 24.85 25.58
N LYS A 48 7.90 25.55 24.44
CA LYS A 48 7.12 25.28 23.22
C LYS A 48 8.01 25.37 21.99
N ALA A 49 7.91 24.38 21.12
CA ALA A 49 8.66 24.34 19.87
C ALA A 49 7.77 23.86 18.72
N LYS A 50 8.07 24.34 17.52
CA LYS A 50 7.58 23.81 16.25
C LYS A 50 8.67 22.93 15.65
N VAL A 51 8.29 21.74 15.22
CA VAL A 51 9.18 20.75 14.60
C VAL A 51 8.70 20.53 13.18
N LYS A 52 9.55 20.86 12.21
CA LYS A 52 9.33 20.51 10.81
C LYS A 52 9.81 19.09 10.58
N ILE A 53 8.92 18.26 10.07
CA ILE A 53 9.14 16.86 9.78
C ILE A 53 9.13 16.69 8.26
N VAL A 54 10.05 15.86 7.77
CA VAL A 54 10.03 15.39 6.39
C VAL A 54 9.73 13.89 6.42
N SER A 55 8.75 13.52 5.62
CA SER A 55 8.36 12.13 5.36
C SER A 55 8.74 11.78 3.94
N LYS A 56 9.52 10.73 3.77
CA LYS A 56 9.95 10.23 2.47
C LYS A 56 9.33 8.87 2.20
N PHE A 57 8.53 8.78 1.14
CA PHE A 57 7.82 7.57 0.72
C PHE A 57 7.54 7.61 -0.78
N LYS A 58 7.19 6.47 -1.38
CA LYS A 58 6.72 6.42 -2.77
C LYS A 58 5.23 6.71 -2.79
N ASP A 59 4.81 7.73 -3.53
CA ASP A 59 3.39 7.91 -3.85
C ASP A 59 3.00 6.84 -4.88
N ILE A 60 2.18 5.88 -4.44
CA ILE A 60 1.76 4.72 -5.25
C ILE A 60 0.28 4.79 -5.62
N ASP A 61 -0.39 5.92 -5.39
CA ASP A 61 -1.83 6.05 -5.62
C ASP A 61 -2.19 5.91 -7.11
N ASN A 62 -1.24 6.25 -7.99
CA ASN A 62 -1.39 6.13 -9.44
C ASN A 62 -1.02 4.74 -9.99
N ILE A 63 -0.84 3.71 -9.15
CA ILE A 63 -0.48 2.38 -9.63
C ILE A 63 -1.69 1.69 -10.30
N ASP A 64 -1.55 1.38 -11.59
CA ASP A 64 -2.55 0.66 -12.36
C ASP A 64 -2.53 -0.84 -12.01
N THR A 65 -3.31 -1.22 -11.00
CA THR A 65 -3.38 -2.60 -10.52
C THR A 65 -4.04 -3.58 -11.51
N ASP A 66 -4.95 -3.10 -12.34
CA ASP A 66 -5.61 -3.91 -13.37
C ASP A 66 -4.59 -4.31 -14.44
N LYS A 67 -3.79 -3.35 -14.91
CA LYS A 67 -2.71 -3.61 -15.87
C LYS A 67 -1.67 -4.59 -15.33
N ILE A 68 -1.32 -4.49 -14.05
CA ILE A 68 -0.41 -5.43 -13.38
C ILE A 68 -0.98 -6.86 -13.41
N ILE A 69 -2.28 -7.01 -13.11
CA ILE A 69 -2.95 -8.30 -13.14
C ILE A 69 -2.98 -8.86 -14.58
N ASP A 70 -3.32 -8.03 -15.56
CA ASP A 70 -3.39 -8.43 -16.97
C ASP A 70 -2.03 -8.86 -17.52
N GLU A 71 -0.96 -8.09 -17.25
CA GLU A 71 0.42 -8.44 -17.62
C GLU A 71 0.84 -9.79 -17.00
N ALA A 72 0.47 -10.05 -15.74
CA ALA A 72 0.75 -11.32 -15.08
C ALA A 72 -0.07 -12.50 -15.66
N ILE A 73 -1.33 -12.29 -16.02
CA ILE A 73 -2.21 -13.28 -16.69
C ILE A 73 -1.61 -13.67 -18.04
N GLU A 74 -1.18 -12.69 -18.83
CA GLU A 74 -0.55 -12.89 -20.13
C GLU A 74 0.75 -13.71 -19.99
N LYS A 75 1.66 -13.30 -19.08
CA LYS A 75 2.92 -14.02 -18.81
C LYS A 75 2.68 -15.45 -18.30
N ALA A 76 1.60 -15.69 -17.57
CA ALA A 76 1.21 -17.03 -17.12
C ALA A 76 0.58 -17.91 -18.20
N ASN A 77 0.33 -17.35 -19.39
CA ASN A 77 -0.38 -17.99 -20.50
C ASN A 77 -1.76 -18.50 -20.07
N ILE A 78 -2.50 -17.66 -19.33
CA ILE A 78 -3.91 -17.87 -18.98
C ILE A 78 -4.75 -16.99 -19.90
N SER A 79 -5.72 -17.57 -20.60
CA SER A 79 -6.69 -16.79 -21.37
C SER A 79 -7.87 -16.33 -20.52
N TYR A 80 -8.51 -15.22 -20.89
CA TYR A 80 -9.74 -14.77 -20.22
C TYR A 80 -10.86 -15.82 -20.24
N LYS A 81 -10.95 -16.63 -21.31
CA LYS A 81 -11.90 -17.76 -21.40
C LYS A 81 -11.60 -18.86 -20.39
N GLU A 82 -10.32 -19.10 -20.08
CA GLU A 82 -9.95 -20.01 -19.00
C GLU A 82 -10.39 -19.46 -17.64
N LEU A 83 -10.29 -18.14 -17.41
CA LEU A 83 -10.71 -17.49 -16.16
C LEU A 83 -12.21 -17.61 -15.90
N GLU A 84 -13.04 -17.68 -16.95
CA GLU A 84 -14.48 -18.00 -16.81
C GLU A 84 -14.72 -19.36 -16.12
N ASN A 85 -13.76 -20.29 -16.23
CA ASN A 85 -13.80 -21.64 -15.67
C ASN A 85 -12.59 -21.88 -14.75
N ILE A 86 -12.37 -20.95 -13.81
CA ILE A 86 -11.21 -20.90 -12.94
C ILE A 86 -10.92 -22.22 -12.19
N GLU A 87 -11.95 -23.01 -11.88
CA GLU A 87 -11.83 -24.31 -11.21
C GLU A 87 -11.22 -25.42 -12.08
N LYS A 88 -11.09 -25.17 -13.40
CA LYS A 88 -10.48 -26.08 -14.37
C LYS A 88 -9.06 -25.68 -14.75
N ILE A 89 -8.62 -24.46 -14.41
CA ILE A 89 -7.26 -24.01 -14.67
C ILE A 89 -6.29 -24.87 -13.83
N ASN A 90 -5.21 -25.31 -14.46
CA ASN A 90 -4.23 -26.14 -13.78
C ASN A 90 -3.43 -25.31 -12.74
N LYS A 91 -3.01 -25.98 -11.66
CA LYS A 91 -2.25 -25.34 -10.58
C LYS A 91 -0.95 -24.70 -11.08
N ILE A 92 -0.27 -25.30 -12.06
CA ILE A 92 1.02 -24.80 -12.58
C ILE A 92 0.86 -23.41 -13.20
N LYS A 93 -0.25 -23.16 -13.93
CA LYS A 93 -0.56 -21.84 -14.49
C LYS A 93 -0.84 -20.82 -13.39
N PHE A 94 -1.58 -21.19 -12.33
CA PHE A 94 -1.77 -20.31 -11.19
C PHE A 94 -0.48 -20.00 -10.44
N ASP A 95 0.37 -21.00 -10.18
CA ASP A 95 1.65 -20.80 -9.51
C ASP A 95 2.55 -19.85 -10.34
N LYS A 96 2.52 -19.96 -11.68
CA LYS A 96 3.18 -18.98 -12.58
C LYS A 96 2.55 -17.61 -12.48
N PHE A 97 1.22 -17.51 -12.54
CA PHE A 97 0.50 -16.24 -12.42
C PHE A 97 0.86 -15.51 -11.13
N TYR A 98 0.80 -16.16 -9.97
CA TYR A 98 1.15 -15.50 -8.70
C TYR A 98 2.61 -15.09 -8.61
N LYS A 99 3.51 -15.88 -9.22
CA LYS A 99 4.92 -15.50 -9.34
C LYS A 99 5.07 -14.23 -10.20
N TYR A 100 4.47 -14.19 -11.38
CA TYR A 100 4.55 -13.02 -12.26
C TYR A 100 3.86 -11.81 -11.66
N LEU A 101 2.75 -11.99 -10.95
CA LEU A 101 2.08 -10.92 -10.22
C LEU A 101 3.03 -10.27 -9.20
N ASP A 102 3.73 -11.07 -8.40
CA ASP A 102 4.73 -10.56 -7.45
C ASP A 102 5.90 -9.83 -8.15
N GLU A 103 6.35 -10.34 -9.29
CA GLU A 103 7.42 -9.73 -10.10
C GLU A 103 6.98 -8.40 -10.72
N GLU A 104 5.79 -8.34 -11.34
CA GLU A 104 5.24 -7.11 -11.92
C GLU A 104 5.04 -6.02 -10.87
N ILE A 105 4.45 -6.36 -9.71
CA ILE A 105 4.23 -5.38 -8.63
C ILE A 105 5.57 -4.77 -8.21
N LYS A 106 6.60 -5.61 -7.98
CA LYS A 106 7.94 -5.13 -7.59
C LYS A 106 8.58 -4.28 -8.68
N GLU A 107 8.45 -4.67 -9.94
CA GLU A 107 8.99 -3.91 -11.06
C GLU A 107 8.31 -2.52 -11.14
N LYS A 108 6.98 -2.46 -11.08
CA LYS A 108 6.27 -1.18 -11.06
C LYS A 108 6.67 -0.34 -9.86
N LEU A 109 6.64 -0.91 -8.64
CA LEU A 109 7.01 -0.20 -7.41
C LEU A 109 8.45 0.34 -7.45
N ASN A 110 9.39 -0.36 -8.06
CA ASN A 110 10.77 0.11 -8.21
C ASN A 110 10.91 1.30 -9.17
N ASN A 111 9.94 1.51 -10.06
CA ASN A 111 9.93 2.63 -10.99
C ASN A 111 9.30 3.90 -10.40
N PHE A 112 8.73 3.84 -9.19
CA PHE A 112 8.28 5.02 -8.47
C PHE A 112 9.44 5.67 -7.72
N ASP A 113 9.57 6.98 -7.91
CA ASP A 113 10.47 7.81 -7.12
C ASP A 113 9.94 7.99 -5.70
N TYR A 114 10.86 8.32 -4.78
CA TYR A 114 10.47 8.72 -3.44
C TYR A 114 10.18 10.21 -3.40
N ASP A 115 8.97 10.55 -3.01
CA ASP A 115 8.54 11.92 -2.73
C ASP A 115 8.89 12.33 -1.30
N GLU A 116 8.98 13.64 -1.09
CA GLU A 116 9.21 14.25 0.22
C GLU A 116 8.03 15.14 0.60
N ASN A 117 7.34 14.75 1.67
CA ASN A 117 6.24 15.51 2.24
C ASN A 117 6.68 16.21 3.52
N TYR A 118 6.40 17.51 3.59
CA TYR A 118 6.80 18.38 4.69
C TYR A 118 5.59 18.69 5.57
N SER A 119 5.71 18.41 6.86
CA SER A 119 4.69 18.73 7.86
C SER A 119 5.30 19.50 9.04
N GLU A 120 4.47 20.22 9.79
CA GLU A 120 4.88 20.94 10.99
C GLU A 120 4.02 20.50 12.17
N ILE A 121 4.68 20.17 13.28
CA ILE A 121 4.01 19.82 14.54
C ILE A 121 4.41 20.77 15.66
N GLU A 122 3.52 20.97 16.62
CA GLU A 122 3.81 21.69 17.85
C GLU A 122 4.06 20.72 19.02
N VAL A 123 5.13 20.96 19.76
CA VAL A 123 5.49 20.21 20.97
C VAL A 123 5.64 21.14 22.16
N LYS A 124 5.19 20.66 23.33
CA LYS A 124 5.30 21.36 24.62
C LYS A 124 6.08 20.54 25.64
N LYS A 125 6.83 21.23 26.49
CA LYS A 125 7.58 20.61 27.59
C LYS A 125 6.71 20.52 28.84
N ILE A 126 6.33 19.31 29.21
CA ILE A 126 5.51 19.00 30.39
C ILE A 126 6.34 18.13 31.33
N ASN A 127 6.58 18.61 32.55
CA ASN A 127 7.42 17.93 33.57
C ASN A 127 8.80 17.52 33.03
N GLY A 128 9.44 18.41 32.26
CA GLY A 128 10.77 18.18 31.71
C GLY A 128 10.81 17.37 30.42
N LYS A 129 9.69 16.80 29.95
CA LYS A 129 9.61 15.98 28.72
C LYS A 129 8.84 16.71 27.62
N TRP A 130 9.36 16.69 26.40
CA TRP A 130 8.63 17.17 25.23
C TRP A 130 7.52 16.21 24.87
N LYS A 131 6.33 16.73 24.58
CA LYS A 131 5.12 16.00 24.19
C LYS A 131 4.44 16.72 23.04
N LEU A 132 3.78 15.98 22.16
CA LEU A 132 2.89 16.56 21.16
C LEU A 132 1.79 17.38 21.86
N GLU A 133 1.47 18.54 21.28
CA GLU A 133 0.37 19.37 21.76
C GLU A 133 -1.00 18.77 21.44
N HIS A 134 -1.09 17.99 20.35
CA HIS A 134 -2.26 17.21 19.94
C HIS A 134 -2.07 15.70 20.21
N ASP A 135 -3.16 14.94 20.22
CA ASP A 135 -3.05 13.49 20.36
C ASP A 135 -2.34 12.86 19.14
N PHE A 136 -1.66 11.75 19.38
CA PHE A 136 -0.86 11.07 18.36
C PHE A 136 -1.71 10.61 17.16
N ASN A 137 -2.98 10.28 17.38
CA ASN A 137 -3.86 9.80 16.31
C ASN A 137 -4.24 10.93 15.36
N THR A 138 -4.41 12.15 15.87
CA THR A 138 -4.64 13.35 15.06
C THR A 138 -3.45 13.62 14.15
N PHE A 139 -2.23 13.57 14.72
CA PHE A 139 -1.00 13.70 13.93
C PHE A 139 -0.85 12.61 12.86
N MET A 140 -1.12 11.36 13.23
CA MET A 140 -1.07 10.25 12.27
C MET A 140 -2.12 10.43 11.18
N ASN A 141 -3.35 10.84 11.51
CA ASN A 141 -4.40 11.07 10.53
C ASN A 141 -4.05 12.20 9.56
N GLU A 142 -3.38 13.27 10.00
CA GLU A 142 -2.89 14.35 9.12
C GLU A 142 -1.74 13.89 8.22
N MET A 143 -0.87 13.01 8.73
CA MET A 143 0.25 12.45 7.95
C MET A 143 -0.21 11.36 6.98
N THR A 144 -1.29 10.65 7.31
CA THR A 144 -1.83 9.57 6.50
C THR A 144 -3.10 9.95 5.75
N SER A 145 -3.60 11.19 5.87
CA SER A 145 -4.76 11.64 5.09
C SER A 145 -4.45 11.59 3.60
N GLY A 146 -3.19 11.82 3.21
CA GLY A 146 -2.72 11.58 1.84
C GLY A 146 -2.80 10.12 1.38
N PHE A 147 -2.92 9.13 2.28
CA PHE A 147 -3.19 7.73 1.93
C PHE A 147 -4.70 7.39 1.97
N ASN A 148 -5.53 8.24 2.57
CA ASN A 148 -6.94 7.98 2.85
C ASN A 148 -7.90 8.74 1.91
N ASP A 149 -7.40 9.51 0.94
CA ASP A 149 -8.20 10.06 -0.16
C ASP A 149 -8.58 8.97 -1.20
N ILE A 150 -8.87 7.76 -0.70
CA ILE A 150 -9.60 6.72 -1.43
C ILE A 150 -11.07 7.13 -1.32
N ASP A 151 -11.52 7.92 -2.29
CA ASP A 151 -12.93 8.25 -2.45
C ASP A 151 -13.79 6.96 -2.46
N ASN A 152 -14.88 7.02 -1.68
CA ASN A 152 -15.92 6.01 -1.42
C ASN A 152 -16.29 5.06 -2.57
#